data_AF-A0A928ZD72-F1
#
_entry.id   AF-A0A928ZD72-F1
#
_cell.length_a   1.000
_cell.length_b   1.000
_cell.length_c   1.000
_cell.angle_alpha   90.00
_cell.angle_beta   90.00
_cell.angle_gamma   90.00
#
_symmetry.space_group_name_H-M   'P 1'
#
loop_
_entity.id
_entity.type
_entity.pdbx_description
1 polymer ?
#
loop_
_entity_poly.entity_id
_entity_poly.type
_entity_poly.pdbx_seq_one_letter_code
_entity_poly.pdbx_strand_id
1 'polypeptide(L)'
;AQGYILLYTVKGFTIKQENQIKSLIELLTKNKNYLVLSLCKPNKLADLNVISIDPKEWVEYFKNASYVITNSYHGTIFSLKFERLFTVLTSSDNIKIKDLLRSLDLESRIIDLQETISFSQQSAEINYERVHESLEEKIALSKKYLVEALDEKKISSSLN
;
A
#
# COMPACT_ATOMS: atom_id res chain seq x y z
N ALA A 1 21.36 4.11 -10.37
CA ALA A 1 21.13 3.71 -8.97
C ALA A 1 20.44 2.36 -8.95
N GLN A 2 20.81 1.47 -8.05
CA GLN A 2 20.15 0.17 -7.90
C GLN A 2 18.81 0.39 -7.19
N GLY A 3 17.69 -0.02 -7.82
CA GLY A 3 16.36 0.05 -7.21
C GLY A 3 16.11 -1.12 -6.26
N TYR A 4 15.01 -1.07 -5.50
CA TYR A 4 14.59 -2.19 -4.64
C TYR A 4 13.07 -2.33 -4.57
N ILE A 5 12.65 -3.57 -4.30
CA ILE A 5 11.29 -3.92 -3.91
C ILE A 5 11.22 -3.94 -2.40
N LEU A 6 10.27 -3.20 -1.86
CA LEU A 6 9.97 -3.18 -0.43
C LEU A 6 8.86 -4.20 -0.12
N LEU A 7 9.22 -5.28 0.56
CA LEU A 7 8.31 -6.30 1.08
C LEU A 7 7.91 -5.98 2.53
N TYR A 8 6.85 -5.18 2.67
CA TYR A 8 6.33 -4.75 3.97
C TYR A 8 5.03 -5.48 4.32
N THR A 9 5.14 -6.51 5.17
CA THR A 9 4.01 -7.40 5.49
C THR A 9 3.87 -7.60 7.00
N VAL A 10 2.63 -7.49 7.50
CA VAL A 10 2.32 -7.60 8.94
C VAL A 10 1.96 -9.03 9.31
N LYS A 11 1.22 -9.73 8.45
CA LYS A 11 0.88 -11.15 8.60
C LYS A 11 1.83 -12.01 7.75
N GLY A 12 2.18 -13.18 8.27
CA GLY A 12 2.94 -14.19 7.54
C GLY A 12 2.10 -14.87 6.46
N PHE A 13 2.74 -15.72 5.68
CA PHE A 13 2.16 -16.39 4.52
C PHE A 13 2.30 -17.91 4.64
N THR A 14 1.38 -18.65 4.03
CA THR A 14 1.55 -20.09 3.82
C THR A 14 2.60 -20.36 2.73
N ILE A 15 3.12 -21.58 2.66
CA ILE A 15 4.10 -21.97 1.62
C ILE A 15 3.57 -21.70 0.20
N LYS A 16 2.27 -21.98 -0.03
CA LYS A 16 1.62 -21.71 -1.32
C LYS A 16 1.67 -20.22 -1.66
N GLN A 17 1.34 -19.37 -0.69
CA GLN A 17 1.34 -17.92 -0.83
C GLN A 17 2.74 -17.36 -1.06
N GLU A 18 3.75 -17.89 -0.38
CA GLU A 18 5.14 -17.48 -0.56
C GLU A 18 5.63 -17.79 -1.99
N ASN A 19 5.26 -18.95 -2.54
CA ASN A 19 5.58 -19.29 -3.93
C ASN A 19 4.94 -18.30 -4.92
N GLN A 20 3.68 -17.91 -4.68
CA GLN A 20 3.00 -16.89 -5.50
C GLN A 20 3.69 -15.52 -5.41
N ILE A 21 4.10 -15.10 -4.21
CA ILE A 21 4.83 -13.85 -3.99
C ILE A 21 6.20 -13.91 -4.68
N LYS A 22 6.87 -15.05 -4.64
CA LYS A 22 8.14 -15.26 -5.34
C LYS A 22 7.99 -15.07 -6.86
N SER A 23 6.96 -15.66 -7.45
CA SER A 23 6.66 -15.46 -8.89
C SER A 23 6.35 -14.00 -9.23
N LEU A 24 5.67 -13.27 -8.34
CA LEU A 24 5.45 -11.83 -8.50
C LEU A 24 6.77 -11.05 -8.46
N ILE A 25 7.65 -11.34 -7.49
CA ILE A 25 8.97 -10.71 -7.38
C ILE A 25 9.78 -10.97 -8.65
N GLU A 26 9.84 -12.21 -9.14
CA GLU A 26 10.56 -12.58 -10.37
C GLU A 26 10.03 -11.82 -11.60
N LEU A 27 8.71 -11.62 -11.69
CA LEU A 27 8.10 -10.81 -12.75
C LEU A 27 8.51 -9.33 -12.65
N LEU A 28 8.41 -8.74 -11.46
CA LEU A 28 8.70 -7.31 -11.23
C LEU A 28 10.18 -6.97 -11.40
N THR A 29 11.05 -7.93 -11.10
CA THR A 29 12.51 -7.80 -11.22
C THR A 29 13.05 -8.22 -12.58
N LYS A 30 12.22 -8.69 -13.52
CA LYS A 30 12.68 -9.15 -14.84
C LYS A 30 13.49 -8.05 -15.54
N ASN A 31 14.75 -8.36 -15.85
CA ASN A 31 15.75 -7.46 -16.46
C ASN A 31 16.20 -6.28 -15.58
N LYS A 32 15.91 -6.30 -14.28
CA LYS A 32 16.30 -5.27 -13.31
C LYS A 32 17.10 -5.91 -12.19
N ASN A 33 18.14 -5.23 -11.73
CA ASN A 33 18.94 -5.69 -10.59
C ASN A 33 18.36 -5.17 -9.26
N TYR A 34 17.09 -5.47 -8.97
CA TYR A 34 16.43 -4.97 -7.76
C TYR A 34 16.69 -5.90 -6.57
N LEU A 35 17.07 -5.31 -5.44
CA LEU A 35 17.08 -6.03 -4.15
C LEU A 35 15.66 -6.12 -3.59
N VAL A 36 15.35 -7.17 -2.86
CA VAL A 36 14.14 -7.32 -2.06
C VAL A 36 14.46 -7.04 -0.60
N LEU A 37 13.85 -6.00 -0.04
CA LEU A 37 14.05 -5.59 1.36
C LEU A 37 12.80 -5.89 2.17
N SER A 38 12.94 -6.48 3.36
CA SER A 38 11.85 -6.55 4.33
C SER A 38 12.11 -5.66 5.54
N LEU A 39 11.07 -4.98 6.03
CA LEU A 39 11.15 -4.07 7.17
C LEU A 39 10.41 -4.63 8.39
N CYS A 40 10.98 -4.39 9.57
CA CYS A 40 10.43 -4.65 10.91
C CYS A 40 10.21 -6.14 11.25
N LYS A 41 9.93 -6.99 10.26
CA LYS A 41 9.75 -8.44 10.43
C LYS A 41 10.61 -9.18 9.42
N PRO A 42 11.35 -10.23 9.86
CA PRO A 42 12.08 -11.06 8.92
C PRO A 42 11.14 -11.72 7.91
N ASN A 43 11.55 -11.71 6.64
CA ASN A 43 10.90 -12.43 5.57
C ASN A 43 11.96 -13.17 4.75
N LYS A 44 11.77 -14.48 4.57
CA LYS A 44 12.71 -15.34 3.83
C LYS A 44 12.75 -15.05 2.33
N LEU A 45 11.76 -14.33 1.81
CA LEU A 45 11.72 -13.89 0.41
C LEU A 45 12.55 -12.63 0.18
N ALA A 46 13.05 -11.98 1.25
CA ALA A 46 13.88 -10.79 1.15
C ALA A 46 15.37 -11.14 1.12
N ASP A 47 16.11 -10.44 0.27
CA ASP A 47 17.57 -10.49 0.22
C ASP A 47 18.20 -9.86 1.47
N LEU A 48 17.53 -8.83 2.02
CA LEU A 48 17.96 -8.15 3.24
C LEU A 48 16.76 -7.85 4.15
N ASN A 49 16.94 -8.13 5.44
CA ASN A 49 15.95 -7.89 6.48
C ASN A 49 16.42 -6.75 7.40
N VAL A 50 15.70 -5.63 7.38
CA VAL A 50 15.98 -4.44 8.20
C VAL A 50 15.00 -4.40 9.36
N ILE A 51 15.46 -4.87 10.53
CA ILE A 51 14.57 -5.15 11.67
C ILE A 51 14.50 -3.99 12.67
N SER A 52 15.65 -3.45 13.05
CA SER A 52 15.74 -2.31 13.96
C SER A 52 15.83 -1.04 13.14
N ILE A 53 14.73 -0.31 13.10
CA ILE A 53 14.53 0.85 12.22
C ILE A 53 13.70 1.89 12.95
N ASP A 54 14.12 3.16 12.88
CA ASP A 54 13.34 4.25 13.46
C ASP A 54 12.19 4.71 12.54
N PRO A 55 11.20 5.46 13.05
CA PRO A 55 10.07 5.89 12.23
C PRO A 55 10.45 6.73 11.01
N LYS A 56 11.54 7.51 11.08
CA LYS A 56 11.99 8.36 9.96
C LYS A 56 12.63 7.50 8.86
N GLU A 57 13.52 6.60 9.24
CA GLU A 57 14.11 5.62 8.32
C GLU A 57 13.01 4.78 7.68
N TRP A 58 12.01 4.34 8.45
CA TRP A 58 10.89 3.55 7.95
C TRP A 58 10.16 4.27 6.82
N VAL A 59 9.87 5.56 7.00
CA VAL A 59 9.25 6.40 5.98
C VAL A 59 10.14 6.55 4.74
N GLU A 60 11.46 6.65 4.95
CA GLU A 60 12.43 6.79 3.86
C GLU A 60 12.50 5.56 2.95
N TYR A 61 12.34 4.35 3.50
CA TYR A 61 12.25 3.13 2.67
C TYR A 61 11.00 3.12 1.79
N PHE A 62 9.86 3.60 2.28
CA PHE A 62 8.69 3.72 1.42
C PHE A 62 8.92 4.77 0.33
N LYS A 63 9.44 5.94 0.69
CA LYS A 63 9.67 7.04 -0.24
C LYS A 63 10.59 6.67 -1.40
N ASN A 64 11.62 5.87 -1.14
CA ASN A 64 12.65 5.52 -2.12
C ASN A 64 12.45 4.16 -2.79
N ALA A 65 11.43 3.38 -2.42
CA ALA A 65 11.15 2.10 -3.03
C ALA A 65 10.85 2.24 -4.53
N SER A 66 11.32 1.29 -5.33
CA SER A 66 10.93 1.18 -6.74
C SER A 66 9.59 0.46 -6.91
N TYR A 67 9.26 -0.41 -5.95
CA TYR A 67 7.98 -1.10 -5.87
C TYR A 67 7.70 -1.50 -4.41
N VAL A 68 6.44 -1.53 -4.00
CA VAL A 68 6.02 -2.01 -2.67
C VAL A 68 5.11 -3.22 -2.79
N ILE A 69 5.43 -4.31 -2.09
CA ILE A 69 4.54 -5.46 -1.90
C ILE A 69 4.10 -5.45 -0.43
N THR A 70 2.79 -5.39 -0.19
CA THR A 70 2.27 -5.28 1.19
C THR A 70 0.97 -6.04 1.40
N ASN A 71 0.65 -6.37 2.65
CA ASN A 71 -0.68 -6.81 3.09
C ASN A 71 -1.27 -5.89 4.18
N SER A 72 -0.68 -4.69 4.35
CA SER A 72 -0.95 -3.77 5.43
C SER A 72 -1.60 -2.50 4.92
N TYR A 73 -2.58 -2.00 5.67
CA TYR A 73 -3.20 -0.70 5.42
C TYR A 73 -2.17 0.44 5.39
N HIS A 74 -1.20 0.43 6.31
CA HIS A 74 -0.13 1.43 6.31
C HIS A 74 0.76 1.30 5.08
N GLY A 75 1.09 0.07 4.67
CA GLY A 75 1.86 -0.15 3.45
C GLY A 75 1.17 0.44 2.23
N THR A 76 -0.16 0.26 2.13
CA THR A 76 -0.98 0.85 1.07
C THR A 76 -0.95 2.38 1.11
N ILE A 77 -1.25 2.99 2.26
CA ILE A 77 -1.28 4.46 2.40
C ILE A 77 0.07 5.09 2.09
N PHE A 78 1.16 4.53 2.60
CA PHE A 78 2.48 5.12 2.35
C PHE A 78 2.94 4.92 0.91
N SER A 79 2.54 3.83 0.24
CA SER A 79 2.76 3.67 -1.20
C SER A 79 1.99 4.72 -2.01
N LEU A 80 0.72 4.98 -1.66
CA LEU A 80 -0.08 6.05 -2.27
C LEU A 80 0.54 7.43 -2.03
N LYS A 81 0.86 7.74 -0.76
CA LYS A 81 1.42 9.03 -0.33
C LYS A 81 2.72 9.38 -1.04
N PHE A 82 3.57 8.40 -1.30
CA PHE A 82 4.84 8.61 -1.97
C PHE A 82 4.79 8.32 -3.46
N GLU A 83 3.64 8.00 -4.03
CA GLU A 83 3.50 7.72 -5.46
C GLU A 83 4.37 6.54 -5.93
N ARG A 84 4.44 5.48 -5.13
CA ARG A 84 5.21 4.27 -5.45
C ARG A 84 4.32 3.24 -6.10
N LEU A 85 4.81 2.58 -7.15
CA LEU A 85 4.15 1.37 -7.66
C LEU A 85 4.01 0.32 -6.55
N PHE A 86 2.85 -0.33 -6.48
CA PHE A 86 2.59 -1.26 -5.39
C PHE A 86 1.58 -2.36 -5.74
N THR A 87 1.66 -3.46 -4.99
CA THR A 87 0.68 -4.55 -4.94
C THR A 87 0.24 -4.74 -3.49
N VAL A 88 -1.07 -4.91 -3.29
CA VAL A 88 -1.66 -5.34 -2.03
C VAL A 88 -2.06 -6.81 -2.10
N LEU A 89 -1.44 -7.62 -1.26
CA LEU A 89 -1.76 -9.02 -1.01
C LEU A 89 -2.85 -9.09 0.06
N THR A 90 -4.11 -9.30 -0.30
CA THR A 90 -5.18 -9.34 0.70
C THR A 90 -6.29 -10.30 0.32
N SER A 91 -6.92 -10.90 1.33
CA SER A 91 -8.10 -11.75 1.15
C SER A 91 -9.37 -10.91 1.00
N SER A 92 -10.47 -11.58 0.70
CA SER A 92 -11.81 -11.02 0.60
C SER A 92 -12.20 -10.04 1.73
N ASP A 93 -11.66 -10.24 2.93
CA ASP A 93 -12.20 -9.73 4.20
C ASP A 93 -11.60 -8.38 4.64
N ASN A 94 -10.58 -7.89 3.95
CA ASN A 94 -9.93 -6.62 4.30
C ASN A 94 -10.64 -5.41 3.68
N ILE A 95 -11.86 -5.17 4.19
CA ILE A 95 -12.79 -4.14 3.71
C ILE A 95 -12.11 -2.76 3.66
N LYS A 96 -11.28 -2.42 4.65
CA LYS A 96 -10.61 -1.10 4.72
C LYS A 96 -9.68 -0.81 3.54
N ILE A 97 -8.86 -1.78 3.14
CA ILE A 97 -7.94 -1.57 2.00
C ILE A 97 -8.73 -1.56 0.69
N LYS A 98 -9.72 -2.45 0.56
CA LYS A 98 -10.59 -2.52 -0.62
C LYS A 98 -11.37 -1.23 -0.83
N ASP A 99 -12.02 -0.72 0.21
CA ASP A 99 -12.78 0.53 0.15
C ASP A 99 -11.90 1.71 -0.25
N LEU A 100 -10.69 1.80 0.32
CA LEU A 100 -9.73 2.83 -0.05
C LEU A 100 -9.36 2.73 -1.53
N LEU A 101 -8.93 1.56 -2.01
CA LEU A 101 -8.47 1.39 -3.39
C LEU A 101 -9.60 1.54 -4.40
N ARG A 102 -10.80 1.04 -4.10
CA ARG A 102 -12.01 1.24 -4.91
C ARG A 102 -12.36 2.71 -5.02
N SER A 103 -12.27 3.45 -3.92
CA SER A 103 -12.55 4.89 -3.92
C SER A 103 -11.56 5.73 -4.75
N LEU A 104 -10.42 5.13 -5.13
CA LEU A 104 -9.34 5.73 -5.91
C LEU A 104 -9.15 5.07 -7.29
N ASP A 105 -10.04 4.13 -7.67
CA ASP A 105 -9.95 3.37 -8.93
C ASP A 105 -8.65 2.54 -9.07
N LEU A 106 -8.20 1.93 -7.98
CA LEU A 106 -6.95 1.17 -7.85
C LEU A 106 -7.15 -0.29 -7.42
N GLU A 107 -8.35 -0.85 -7.62
CA GLU A 107 -8.64 -2.26 -7.27
C GLU A 107 -7.75 -3.25 -8.03
N SER A 108 -7.25 -2.86 -9.22
CA SER A 108 -6.27 -3.64 -9.99
C SER A 108 -4.95 -3.90 -9.25
N ARG A 109 -4.67 -3.16 -8.16
CA ARG A 109 -3.48 -3.38 -7.31
C ARG A 109 -3.69 -4.46 -6.26
N ILE A 110 -4.88 -5.01 -6.15
CA ILE A 110 -5.21 -6.08 -5.21
C ILE A 110 -4.95 -7.43 -5.86
N ILE A 111 -4.24 -8.29 -5.15
CA ILE A 111 -4.12 -9.71 -5.47
C ILE A 111 -4.72 -10.51 -4.32
N ASP A 112 -5.73 -11.32 -4.65
CA ASP A 112 -6.17 -12.38 -3.77
C ASP A 112 -5.29 -13.62 -3.95
N LEU A 113 -4.53 -13.94 -2.91
CA LEU A 113 -3.62 -15.09 -2.93
C LEU A 113 -4.36 -16.45 -2.85
N GLN A 114 -5.68 -16.46 -2.64
CA GLN A 114 -6.47 -17.70 -2.67
C GLN A 114 -6.78 -18.17 -4.10
N GLU A 115 -6.73 -17.27 -5.08
CA GLU A 115 -7.13 -17.53 -6.47
C GLU A 115 -5.93 -17.83 -7.39
N THR A 116 -6.23 -18.25 -8.63
CA THR A 116 -5.22 -18.37 -9.70
C THR A 116 -4.84 -16.97 -10.17
N ILE A 117 -3.61 -16.56 -9.90
CA ILE A 117 -3.20 -15.16 -10.05
C ILE A 117 -2.74 -14.87 -11.48
N SER A 118 -3.27 -13.79 -12.06
CA SER A 118 -2.67 -13.11 -13.20
C SER A 118 -1.98 -11.84 -12.72
N PHE A 119 -0.67 -11.73 -12.98
CA PHE A 119 0.14 -10.60 -12.55
C PHE A 119 0.25 -9.48 -13.60
N SER A 120 -0.45 -9.60 -14.74
CA SER A 120 -0.25 -8.76 -15.93
C SER A 120 -0.46 -7.27 -15.69
N GLN A 121 -1.29 -6.89 -14.72
CA GLN A 121 -1.58 -5.49 -14.40
C GLN A 121 -0.61 -4.88 -13.38
N GLN A 122 0.20 -5.69 -12.68
CA GLN A 122 1.00 -5.20 -11.56
C GLN A 122 2.23 -4.41 -11.97
N SER A 123 2.71 -4.60 -13.20
CA SER A 123 3.78 -3.81 -13.80
C SER A 123 3.30 -2.52 -14.45
N ALA A 124 1.99 -2.33 -14.61
CA ALA A 124 1.43 -1.12 -15.21
C ALA A 124 1.65 0.09 -14.30
N GLU A 125 1.96 1.23 -14.90
CA GLU A 125 2.07 2.50 -14.19
C GLU A 125 0.74 2.89 -13.52
N ILE A 126 0.83 3.74 -12.50
CA ILE A 126 -0.33 4.30 -11.81
C ILE A 126 -0.44 5.77 -12.23
N ASN A 127 -1.61 6.18 -12.72
CA ASN A 127 -1.89 7.59 -12.97
C ASN A 127 -2.16 8.28 -11.62
N TYR A 128 -1.11 8.83 -11.01
CA TYR A 128 -1.20 9.51 -9.72
C TYR A 128 -1.90 10.87 -9.79
N GLU A 129 -2.00 11.49 -10.97
CA GLU A 129 -2.79 12.71 -11.16
C GLU A 129 -4.27 12.44 -10.82
N ARG A 130 -4.85 11.39 -11.42
CA ARG A 130 -6.24 10.96 -11.11
C ARG A 130 -6.42 10.52 -9.66
N VAL A 131 -5.42 9.88 -9.08
CA VAL A 131 -5.43 9.49 -7.66
C VAL A 131 -5.46 10.73 -6.78
N HIS A 132 -4.67 11.76 -7.11
CA HIS A 132 -4.62 13.01 -6.37
C HIS A 132 -5.95 13.77 -6.46
N GLU A 133 -6.53 13.89 -7.66
CA GLU A 133 -7.87 14.48 -7.85
C GLU A 133 -8.92 13.81 -6.96
N SER A 134 -8.98 12.48 -7.00
CA SER A 134 -9.91 11.69 -6.18
C SER A 134 -9.67 11.85 -4.68
N LEU A 135 -8.40 12.02 -4.27
CA LEU A 135 -8.03 12.20 -2.88
C LEU A 135 -8.38 13.60 -2.37
N GLU A 136 -8.11 14.64 -3.14
CA GLU A 136 -8.42 16.04 -2.77
C GLU A 136 -9.93 16.25 -2.63
N GLU A 137 -10.75 15.66 -3.50
CA GLU A 137 -12.21 15.67 -3.36
C GLU A 137 -12.65 15.08 -2.01
N LYS A 138 -12.11 13.91 -1.65
CA LYS A 138 -12.44 13.24 -0.38
C LYS A 138 -11.94 14.01 0.83
N ILE A 139 -10.75 14.60 0.75
CA ILE A 139 -10.20 15.46 1.80
C ILE A 139 -11.09 16.69 1.99
N ALA A 140 -11.55 17.33 0.92
CA ALA A 140 -12.45 18.46 0.99
C ALA A 140 -13.78 18.09 1.65
N LEU A 141 -14.39 16.96 1.26
CA LEU A 141 -15.61 16.43 1.89
C LEU A 141 -15.41 16.13 3.37
N SER A 142 -14.29 15.50 3.74
CA SER A 142 -13.96 15.21 5.15
C SER A 142 -13.78 16.48 5.97
N LYS A 143 -13.07 17.48 5.44
CA LYS A 143 -12.91 18.79 6.09
C LYS A 143 -14.25 19.48 6.28
N LYS A 144 -15.11 19.49 5.24
CA LYS A 144 -16.45 20.07 5.30
C LYS A 144 -17.27 19.43 6.42
N TYR A 145 -17.33 18.09 6.46
CA TYR A 145 -18.03 17.35 7.51
C TYR A 145 -17.54 17.72 8.92
N LEU A 146 -16.21 17.81 9.13
CA LEU A 146 -15.65 18.16 10.43
C LEU A 146 -16.00 19.59 10.85
N VAL A 147 -16.01 20.55 9.92
CA VAL A 147 -16.41 21.93 10.20
C VAL A 147 -17.88 21.99 10.61
N GLU A 148 -18.77 21.37 9.83
CA GLU A 148 -20.22 21.33 10.10
C GLU A 148 -20.52 20.68 11.46
N ALA A 149 -19.90 19.53 11.75
CA ALA A 149 -20.11 18.82 13.02
C ALA A 149 -19.61 19.61 14.26
N LEU A 150 -18.59 20.45 14.09
CA LEU A 150 -18.09 21.32 15.16
C LEU A 150 -18.97 22.56 15.35
N ASP A 151 -19.56 23.10 14.27
CA ASP A 151 -20.43 24.26 14.33
C ASP A 151 -21.82 23.92 14.91
N GLU A 152 -22.39 22.75 14.60
CA GLU A 152 -23.64 22.27 15.22
C GLU A 152 -23.53 22.10 16.75
N LYS A 153 -22.34 21.74 17.24
CA LYS A 153 -22.05 21.64 18.69
C LYS A 153 -21.99 23.00 19.39
N LYS A 154 -21.62 24.07 18.69
CA LYS A 154 -21.66 25.44 19.23
C LYS A 154 -23.10 25.94 19.37
N ILE A 155 -23.94 25.70 18.36
CA ILE A 155 -25.34 26.14 18.37
C ILE A 155 -26.12 25.46 19.50
N SER A 156 -25.93 24.15 19.68
CA SER A 156 -26.60 23.37 20.74
C SER A 156 -26.10 23.66 22.17
N SER A 157 -24.91 24.23 22.34
CA SER A 157 -24.37 24.63 23.66
C SER A 157 -24.69 26.09 24.04
N SER A 158 -25.07 26.94 23.07
CA SER A 158 -25.55 28.31 23.32
C SER A 158 -27.06 28.41 23.57
N LEU A 159 -27.80 27.30 23.47
CA LEU A 159 -29.25 27.21 23.66
C LEU A 159 -29.66 26.53 24.99
N ASN A 160 -28.69 26.23 25.88
CA ASN A 160 -28.92 25.68 27.23
C ASN A 160 -28.40 26.63 28.31
#